data_AF-A0A0G0B8Z9-F1
#
_entry.id   AF-A0A0G0B8Z9-F1
#
_cell.length_a   1.000
_cell.length_b   1.000
_cell.length_c   1.000
_cell.angle_alpha   90.00
_cell.angle_beta   90.00
_cell.angle_gamma   90.00
#
_symmetry.space_group_name_H-M   'P 1'
#
loop_
_entity.id
_entity.type
_entity.pdbx_description
1 polymer ?
#
loop_
_entity_poly.entity_id
_entity_poly.type
_entity_poly.pdbx_seq_one_letter_code
_entity_poly.pdbx_strand_id
1 'polypeptide(L)'
;MIPNYLHNQIKDDDLKFSSTNLGSFALPVYYSYTHYLDLTQSGYFRALITLRHYIKAVSDYYFGVECGAKNIDLFMLTPSISSPMGSGSDSEAIPIKFGKYDSNLVDSSQFGFEPLLLNGIDKVYCYLPSMRGENPDKRHLNQFFHCEAEIKGDIEKLIPIIEGYIKILVGALVFMTNILERISLDSEKTMTIFNKILELKKFPEITFDEAVNALVESGNKTLVNFTEFGRD
;
A
#
# COMPACT_ATOMS: atom_id res chain seq x y z
N MET A 1 13.34 -13.12 -5.19
CA MET A 1 14.25 -12.21 -5.92
C MET A 1 13.50 -11.73 -7.14
N ILE A 2 13.57 -10.44 -7.53
CA ILE A 2 12.86 -9.97 -8.73
C ILE A 2 13.51 -10.56 -10.00
N PRO A 3 12.75 -10.77 -11.08
CA PRO A 3 13.31 -11.21 -12.36
C PRO A 3 14.36 -10.25 -12.92
N ASN A 4 15.33 -10.79 -13.65
CA ASN A 4 16.40 -10.00 -14.27
C ASN A 4 15.88 -8.89 -15.19
N TYR A 5 14.77 -9.12 -15.91
CA TYR A 5 14.21 -8.08 -16.78
C TYR A 5 13.67 -6.88 -15.98
N LEU A 6 12.96 -7.11 -14.87
CA LEU A 6 12.51 -6.03 -13.98
C LEU A 6 13.70 -5.33 -13.34
N HIS A 7 14.68 -6.09 -12.85
CA HIS A 7 15.90 -5.51 -12.30
C HIS A 7 16.60 -4.55 -13.28
N ASN A 8 16.77 -4.98 -14.53
CA ASN A 8 17.42 -4.16 -15.55
C ASN A 8 16.59 -2.91 -15.88
N GLN A 9 15.28 -3.06 -16.06
CA GLN A 9 14.38 -1.92 -16.31
C GLN A 9 14.45 -0.89 -15.17
N ILE A 10 14.37 -1.34 -13.92
CA ILE A 10 14.44 -0.47 -12.75
C ILE A 10 15.73 0.35 -12.76
N LYS A 11 16.88 -0.30 -12.99
CA LYS A 11 18.17 0.39 -13.04
C LYS A 11 18.25 1.39 -14.19
N ASP A 12 17.79 1.01 -15.36
CA ASP A 12 17.83 1.88 -16.55
C ASP A 12 16.96 3.12 -16.35
N ASP A 13 15.79 2.97 -15.71
CA ASP A 13 14.91 4.10 -15.39
C ASP A 13 15.45 4.95 -14.23
N ASP A 14 16.00 4.34 -13.17
CA ASP A 14 16.60 5.06 -12.03
C ASP A 14 17.79 5.94 -12.47
N LEU A 15 18.64 5.43 -13.37
CA LEU A 15 19.80 6.18 -13.89
C LEU A 15 19.40 7.51 -14.55
N LYS A 16 18.18 7.63 -15.07
CA LYS A 16 17.66 8.87 -15.68
C LYS A 16 17.47 10.00 -14.66
N PHE A 17 17.52 9.70 -13.36
CA PHE A 17 17.38 10.65 -12.26
C PHE A 17 18.73 11.07 -11.63
N SER A 18 19.85 10.49 -12.07
CA SER A 18 21.19 10.76 -11.51
C SER A 18 21.67 12.20 -11.73
N SER A 19 21.41 12.77 -12.90
CA SER A 19 21.95 14.08 -13.33
C SER A 19 20.90 15.19 -13.43
N THR A 20 19.76 15.04 -12.78
CA THR A 20 18.64 15.99 -12.88
C THR A 20 18.74 17.11 -11.84
N ASN A 21 18.31 18.32 -12.21
CA ASN A 21 18.27 19.49 -11.32
C ASN A 21 17.43 19.18 -10.06
N LEU A 22 18.05 19.23 -8.87
CA LEU A 22 17.40 18.96 -7.58
C LEU A 22 16.17 19.84 -7.31
N GLY A 23 16.18 21.09 -7.79
CA GLY A 23 15.09 22.03 -7.56
C GLY A 23 13.75 21.60 -8.17
N SER A 24 13.75 20.77 -9.21
CA SER A 24 12.49 20.28 -9.81
C SER A 24 11.83 19.15 -9.01
N PHE A 25 12.50 18.60 -7.99
CA PHE A 25 12.00 17.51 -7.15
C PHE A 25 11.41 17.97 -5.82
N ALA A 26 11.35 19.28 -5.58
CA ALA A 26 10.61 19.80 -4.44
C ALA A 26 9.13 19.36 -4.54
N LEU A 27 8.58 18.85 -3.44
CA LEU A 27 7.17 18.46 -3.35
C LEU A 27 6.30 19.70 -3.64
N PRO A 28 5.51 19.71 -4.72
CA PRO A 28 4.67 20.86 -5.04
C PRO A 28 3.58 21.07 -4.00
N VAL A 29 3.23 22.33 -3.74
CA VAL A 29 2.04 22.65 -2.92
C VAL A 29 0.81 22.35 -3.77
N TYR A 30 -0.09 21.51 -3.25
CA TYR A 30 -1.28 21.10 -3.99
C TYR A 30 -2.24 22.26 -4.20
N TYR A 31 -2.54 22.54 -5.48
CA TYR A 31 -3.62 23.42 -5.91
C TYR A 31 -4.40 22.75 -7.04
N SER A 32 -5.69 22.51 -6.83
CA SER A 32 -6.53 21.76 -7.78
C SER A 32 -6.53 22.35 -9.20
N TYR A 33 -6.46 23.68 -9.32
CA TYR A 33 -6.45 24.38 -10.61
C TYR A 33 -5.13 24.27 -11.39
N THR A 34 -4.02 23.92 -10.75
CA THR A 34 -2.69 23.85 -11.40
C THR A 34 -2.08 22.46 -11.28
N HIS A 35 -2.70 21.53 -10.57
CA HIS A 35 -2.14 20.21 -10.33
C HIS A 35 -1.76 19.45 -11.62
N TYR A 36 -2.54 19.62 -12.69
CA TYR A 36 -2.20 19.03 -13.99
C TYR A 36 -0.88 19.56 -14.59
N LEU A 37 -0.50 20.81 -14.27
CA LEU A 37 0.80 21.37 -14.64
C LEU A 37 1.90 20.71 -13.82
N ASP A 38 1.69 20.54 -12.51
CA ASP A 38 2.66 19.87 -11.64
C ASP A 38 2.95 18.44 -12.13
N LEU A 39 1.91 17.70 -12.53
CA LEU A 39 2.04 16.36 -13.10
C LEU A 39 2.91 16.29 -14.37
N THR A 40 2.98 17.38 -15.14
CA THR A 40 3.71 17.43 -16.41
C THR A 40 5.09 18.09 -16.31
N GLN A 41 5.31 18.90 -15.28
CA GLN A 41 6.51 19.75 -15.15
C GLN A 41 7.39 19.40 -13.95
N SER A 42 6.83 18.79 -12.91
CA SER A 42 7.56 18.47 -11.68
C SER A 42 8.42 17.22 -11.84
N GLY A 43 9.70 17.35 -11.48
CA GLY A 43 10.60 16.21 -11.31
C GLY A 43 10.11 15.26 -10.21
N TYR A 44 9.49 15.80 -9.15
CA TYR A 44 8.91 15.00 -8.06
C TYR A 44 7.86 14.02 -8.59
N PHE A 45 6.88 14.52 -9.36
CA PHE A 45 5.83 13.66 -9.90
C PHE A 45 6.37 12.67 -10.94
N ARG A 46 7.35 13.06 -11.75
CA ARG A 46 8.03 12.14 -12.68
C ARG A 46 8.70 10.97 -11.93
N ALA A 47 9.42 11.26 -10.85
CA ALA A 47 10.02 10.24 -9.99
C ALA A 47 8.95 9.38 -9.31
N LEU A 48 7.91 9.99 -8.75
CA LEU A 48 6.82 9.29 -8.08
C LEU A 48 6.06 8.34 -9.02
N ILE A 49 5.78 8.75 -10.25
CA ILE A 49 5.13 7.90 -11.26
C ILE A 49 5.99 6.68 -11.56
N THR A 50 7.30 6.86 -11.73
CA THR A 50 8.25 5.78 -11.99
C THR A 50 8.34 4.81 -10.81
N LEU A 51 8.44 5.35 -9.59
CA LEU A 51 8.42 4.57 -8.35
C LEU A 51 7.14 3.72 -8.25
N ARG A 52 5.96 4.35 -8.43
CA ARG A 52 4.67 3.67 -8.34
C ARG A 52 4.48 2.63 -9.44
N HIS A 53 4.98 2.87 -10.65
CA HIS A 53 4.97 1.90 -11.74
C HIS A 53 5.65 0.59 -11.30
N TYR A 54 6.85 0.67 -10.73
CA TYR A 54 7.58 -0.51 -10.29
C TYR A 54 7.03 -1.16 -9.03
N ILE A 55 6.46 -0.38 -8.10
CA ILE A 55 5.69 -0.96 -6.98
C ILE A 55 4.61 -1.87 -7.54
N LYS A 56 3.77 -1.38 -8.47
CA LYS A 56 2.72 -2.17 -9.10
C LYS A 56 3.28 -3.39 -9.86
N ALA A 57 4.29 -3.18 -10.71
CA ALA A 57 4.87 -4.28 -11.52
C ALA A 57 5.45 -5.41 -10.66
N VAL A 58 6.08 -5.05 -9.53
CA VAL A 58 6.62 -6.02 -8.57
C VAL A 58 5.51 -6.70 -7.77
N SER A 59 4.44 -5.98 -7.40
CA SER A 59 3.24 -6.59 -6.81
C SER A 59 2.60 -7.61 -7.74
N ASP A 60 2.45 -7.26 -9.03
CA ASP A 60 1.89 -8.16 -10.03
C ASP A 60 2.75 -9.41 -10.23
N TYR A 61 4.07 -9.23 -10.29
CA TYR A 61 4.99 -10.36 -10.34
C TYR A 61 4.86 -11.24 -9.09
N TYR A 62 4.89 -10.65 -7.90
CA TYR A 62 4.86 -11.40 -6.65
C TYR A 62 3.58 -12.22 -6.51
N PHE A 63 2.42 -11.57 -6.57
CA PHE A 63 1.17 -12.29 -6.39
C PHE A 63 0.83 -13.19 -7.58
N GLY A 64 1.03 -12.71 -8.82
CA GLY A 64 0.67 -13.44 -10.03
C GLY A 64 1.59 -14.63 -10.33
N VAL A 65 2.90 -14.46 -10.16
CA VAL A 65 3.91 -15.46 -10.54
C VAL A 65 4.40 -16.25 -9.35
N GLU A 66 4.86 -15.61 -8.27
CA GLU A 66 5.44 -16.30 -7.12
C GLU A 66 4.36 -16.97 -6.24
N CYS A 67 3.25 -16.28 -5.98
CA CYS A 67 2.17 -16.82 -5.15
C CYS A 67 1.16 -17.66 -5.94
N GLY A 68 1.12 -17.51 -7.27
CA GLY A 68 0.17 -18.16 -8.17
C GLY A 68 -1.27 -17.65 -8.05
N ALA A 69 -1.46 -16.44 -7.51
CA ALA A 69 -2.77 -15.80 -7.39
C ALA A 69 -3.27 -15.28 -8.75
N LYS A 70 -4.59 -15.20 -8.92
CA LYS A 70 -5.19 -14.59 -10.11
C LYS A 70 -5.47 -13.12 -9.88
N ASN A 71 -4.96 -12.28 -10.77
CA ASN A 71 -5.33 -10.87 -10.81
C ASN A 71 -6.77 -10.74 -11.32
N ILE A 72 -7.57 -9.89 -10.68
CA ILE A 72 -8.95 -9.67 -11.07
C ILE A 72 -9.33 -8.18 -11.01
N ASP A 73 -10.22 -7.79 -11.90
CA ASP A 73 -10.91 -6.50 -11.85
C ASP A 73 -12.25 -6.70 -11.14
N LEU A 74 -12.39 -6.10 -9.96
CA LEU A 74 -13.61 -6.12 -9.17
C LEU A 74 -14.46 -4.88 -9.44
N PHE A 75 -15.73 -4.95 -9.01
CA PHE A 75 -16.64 -3.82 -9.11
C PHE A 75 -16.10 -2.62 -8.32
N MET A 76 -16.42 -1.41 -8.80
CA MET A 76 -16.06 -0.15 -8.14
C MET A 76 -17.26 0.56 -7.50
N LEU A 77 -18.46 0.01 -7.73
CA LEU A 77 -19.74 0.46 -7.20
C LEU A 77 -20.47 -0.74 -6.60
N THR A 78 -21.04 -0.59 -5.41
CA THR A 78 -21.77 -1.66 -4.72
C THR A 78 -23.00 -1.13 -3.97
N PRO A 79 -24.13 -1.85 -3.95
CA PRO A 79 -25.30 -1.45 -3.16
C PRO A 79 -25.10 -1.60 -1.64
N SER A 80 -24.03 -2.27 -1.20
CA SER A 80 -23.67 -2.46 0.21
C SER A 80 -22.40 -1.70 0.57
N ILE A 81 -22.15 -1.47 1.85
CA ILE A 81 -20.82 -1.09 2.33
C ILE A 81 -19.89 -2.30 2.09
N SER A 82 -18.69 -2.07 1.54
CA SER A 82 -17.75 -3.13 1.13
C SER A 82 -16.64 -3.42 2.14
N SER A 83 -16.56 -2.63 3.22
CA SER A 83 -15.64 -2.84 4.36
C SER A 83 -16.42 -2.79 5.68
N PRO A 84 -16.16 -3.70 6.63
CA PRO A 84 -16.71 -3.55 7.97
C PRO A 84 -16.15 -2.30 8.66
N MET A 85 -17.03 -1.53 9.32
CA MET A 85 -16.63 -0.51 10.29
C MET A 85 -16.48 -1.17 11.66
N GLY A 86 -15.33 -1.02 12.30
CA GLY A 86 -15.04 -1.51 13.64
C GLY A 86 -14.29 -0.47 14.46
N SER A 87 -14.17 -0.66 15.78
CA SER A 87 -13.37 0.22 16.64
C SER A 87 -11.93 0.30 16.11
N GLY A 88 -11.49 1.49 15.69
CA GLY A 88 -10.18 1.72 15.06
C GLY A 88 -10.18 1.76 13.53
N SER A 89 -11.31 1.55 12.87
CA SER A 89 -11.49 1.81 11.44
C SER A 89 -12.29 3.09 11.24
N ASP A 90 -11.64 4.13 10.72
CA ASP A 90 -12.27 5.40 10.36
C ASP A 90 -12.92 5.34 8.96
N SER A 91 -13.15 4.14 8.40
CA SER A 91 -13.64 3.98 7.03
C SER A 91 -15.09 4.44 6.91
N GLU A 92 -15.31 5.60 6.27
CA GLU A 92 -16.65 6.12 5.98
C GLU A 92 -17.04 5.77 4.52
N ALA A 93 -18.15 5.07 4.32
CA ALA A 93 -18.62 4.78 2.96
C ALA A 93 -19.09 6.06 2.25
N ILE A 94 -18.82 6.18 0.95
CA ILE A 94 -19.31 7.31 0.13
C ILE A 94 -20.57 6.87 -0.62
N PRO A 95 -21.77 7.31 -0.19
CA PRO A 95 -23.00 7.04 -0.92
C PRO A 95 -23.06 7.87 -2.20
N ILE A 96 -23.55 7.26 -3.27
CA ILE A 96 -23.73 7.89 -4.57
C ILE A 96 -25.07 7.50 -5.20
N LYS A 97 -25.53 8.32 -6.15
CA LYS A 97 -26.59 7.95 -7.09
C LYS A 97 -25.96 7.58 -8.43
N PHE A 98 -26.08 6.32 -8.84
CA PHE A 98 -25.67 5.87 -10.17
C PHE A 98 -26.90 5.66 -11.05
N GLY A 99 -27.27 6.69 -11.81
CA GLY A 99 -28.55 6.74 -12.51
C GLY A 99 -29.71 6.74 -11.52
N LYS A 100 -30.56 5.70 -11.56
CA LYS A 100 -31.70 5.54 -10.64
C LYS A 100 -31.38 4.75 -9.37
N TYR A 101 -30.16 4.22 -9.25
CA TYR A 101 -29.77 3.31 -8.18
C TYR A 101 -29.04 4.05 -7.06
N ASP A 102 -29.39 3.71 -5.82
CA ASP A 102 -28.58 3.98 -4.64
C ASP A 102 -27.42 2.99 -4.59
N SER A 103 -26.20 3.50 -4.50
CA SER A 103 -24.97 2.70 -4.47
C SER A 103 -23.96 3.39 -3.57
N ASN A 104 -22.85 2.73 -3.30
CA ASN A 104 -21.67 3.27 -2.65
C ASN A 104 -20.47 3.13 -3.59
N LEU A 105 -19.49 4.01 -3.42
CA LEU A 105 -18.14 3.76 -3.92
C LEU A 105 -17.48 2.67 -3.06
N VAL A 106 -16.67 1.83 -3.69
CA VAL A 106 -15.99 0.73 -3.01
C VAL A 106 -14.86 1.24 -2.13
N ASP A 107 -14.90 0.89 -0.84
CA ASP A 107 -13.91 1.22 0.20
C ASP A 107 -12.90 0.09 0.47
N SER A 108 -13.20 -1.14 0.02
CA SER A 108 -12.33 -2.32 0.01
C SER A 108 -12.81 -3.36 -1.00
N SER A 109 -11.90 -4.16 -1.55
CA SER A 109 -12.23 -5.26 -2.47
C SER A 109 -12.63 -6.57 -1.77
N GLN A 110 -12.56 -6.63 -0.44
CA GLN A 110 -12.78 -7.85 0.37
C GLN A 110 -14.02 -8.64 -0.04
N PHE A 111 -15.21 -8.03 -0.01
CA PHE A 111 -16.46 -8.73 -0.38
C PHE A 111 -16.55 -9.10 -1.86
N GLY A 112 -15.74 -8.51 -2.73
CA GLY A 112 -15.60 -8.95 -4.11
C GLY A 112 -14.81 -10.24 -4.25
N PHE A 113 -13.86 -10.50 -3.34
CA PHE A 113 -13.05 -11.71 -3.35
C PHE A 113 -13.73 -12.93 -2.73
N GLU A 114 -14.47 -12.76 -1.64
CA GLU A 114 -15.03 -13.88 -0.86
C GLU A 114 -15.83 -14.88 -1.74
N PRO A 115 -16.72 -14.44 -2.65
CA PRO A 115 -17.44 -15.36 -3.54
C PRO A 115 -16.51 -16.17 -4.46
N LEU A 116 -15.36 -15.64 -4.85
CA LEU A 116 -14.41 -16.31 -5.74
C LEU A 116 -13.70 -17.47 -5.02
N LEU A 117 -13.33 -17.26 -3.75
CA LEU A 117 -12.79 -18.33 -2.91
C LEU A 117 -13.82 -19.42 -2.66
N LEU A 118 -15.08 -19.04 -2.40
CA LEU A 118 -16.18 -19.98 -2.24
C LEU A 118 -16.43 -20.81 -3.52
N ASN A 119 -16.09 -20.28 -4.69
CA ASN A 119 -16.17 -20.98 -5.98
C ASN A 119 -14.88 -21.74 -6.36
N GLY A 120 -13.98 -21.96 -5.40
CA GLY A 120 -12.82 -22.84 -5.57
C GLY A 120 -11.57 -22.17 -6.14
N ILE A 121 -11.51 -20.83 -6.17
CA ILE A 121 -10.28 -20.10 -6.51
C ILE A 121 -9.50 -19.82 -5.22
N ASP A 122 -8.42 -20.57 -4.99
CA ASP A 122 -7.72 -20.51 -3.69
C ASP A 122 -6.99 -19.18 -3.43
N LYS A 123 -6.63 -18.42 -4.46
CA LYS A 123 -5.86 -17.16 -4.33
C LYS A 123 -6.21 -16.16 -5.41
N VAL A 124 -6.59 -14.97 -5.00
CA VAL A 124 -6.91 -13.84 -5.88
C VAL A 124 -6.27 -12.57 -5.33
N TYR A 125 -5.98 -11.63 -6.20
CA TYR A 125 -5.48 -10.31 -5.80
C TYR A 125 -5.93 -9.25 -6.80
N CYS A 126 -5.92 -7.99 -6.38
CA CYS A 126 -6.16 -6.86 -7.26
C CYS A 126 -5.29 -5.67 -6.86
N TYR A 127 -5.05 -4.76 -7.81
CA TYR A 127 -4.44 -3.46 -7.54
C TYR A 127 -5.42 -2.38 -7.99
N LEU A 128 -6.36 -2.03 -7.12
CA LEU A 128 -7.51 -1.19 -7.47
C LEU A 128 -7.60 0.03 -6.54
N PRO A 129 -8.22 1.12 -7.01
CA PRO A 129 -8.53 2.22 -6.13
C PRO A 129 -9.56 1.80 -5.08
N SER A 130 -9.52 2.45 -3.93
CA SER A 130 -10.59 2.43 -2.94
C SER A 130 -10.93 3.87 -2.58
N MET A 131 -12.18 4.09 -2.20
CA MET A 131 -12.71 5.41 -1.90
C MET A 131 -13.37 5.42 -0.52
N ARG A 132 -13.00 6.42 0.29
CA ARG A 132 -13.54 6.58 1.63
C ARG A 132 -13.83 8.03 1.96
N GLY A 133 -14.87 8.25 2.77
CA GLY A 133 -15.50 9.53 3.04
C GLY A 133 -14.89 10.33 4.19
N GLU A 134 -13.92 9.77 4.92
CA GLU A 134 -13.29 10.45 6.06
C GLU A 134 -12.53 11.72 5.66
N ASN A 135 -12.27 12.61 6.63
CA ASN A 135 -11.48 13.80 6.35
C ASN A 135 -10.03 13.42 5.98
N PRO A 136 -9.50 13.91 4.84
CA PRO A 136 -8.14 13.59 4.45
C PRO A 136 -7.11 14.26 5.36
N ASP A 137 -5.98 13.58 5.56
CA ASP A 137 -4.83 14.10 6.29
C ASP A 137 -3.51 13.79 5.55
N LYS A 138 -2.37 13.96 6.22
CA LYS A 138 -1.04 13.73 5.61
C LYS A 138 -0.76 12.27 5.22
N ARG A 139 -1.56 11.31 5.71
CA ARG A 139 -1.44 9.87 5.52
C ARG A 139 -2.69 9.23 4.91
N HIS A 140 -3.85 9.89 5.02
CA HIS A 140 -5.14 9.39 4.55
C HIS A 140 -5.68 10.28 3.43
N LEU A 141 -5.86 9.71 2.23
CA LEU A 141 -6.54 10.35 1.12
C LEU A 141 -7.93 9.72 0.98
N ASN A 142 -8.93 10.49 0.51
CA ASN A 142 -10.25 9.94 0.20
C ASN A 142 -10.23 8.93 -0.95
N GLN A 143 -9.20 8.96 -1.78
CA GLN A 143 -8.95 7.97 -2.82
C GLN A 143 -7.49 7.52 -2.74
N PHE A 144 -7.28 6.22 -2.61
CA PHE A 144 -5.95 5.60 -2.60
C PHE A 144 -6.00 4.30 -3.39
N PHE A 145 -4.84 3.71 -3.63
CA PHE A 145 -4.74 2.41 -4.32
C PHE A 145 -4.27 1.36 -3.33
N HIS A 146 -4.98 0.24 -3.29
CA HIS A 146 -4.57 -0.93 -2.54
C HIS A 146 -4.07 -2.03 -3.46
N CYS A 147 -3.11 -2.79 -2.96
CA CYS A 147 -2.86 -4.14 -3.43
C CYS A 147 -3.52 -5.08 -2.41
N GLU A 148 -4.75 -5.52 -2.69
CA GLU A 148 -5.48 -6.44 -1.82
C GLU A 148 -5.36 -7.87 -2.37
N ALA A 149 -5.27 -8.85 -1.48
CA ALA A 149 -5.25 -10.26 -1.84
C ALA A 149 -6.08 -11.04 -0.84
N GLU A 150 -6.85 -11.99 -1.36
CA GLU A 150 -7.65 -12.92 -0.57
C GLU A 150 -7.14 -14.33 -0.90
N ILE A 151 -6.72 -15.05 0.13
CA ILE A 151 -5.98 -16.30 0.01
C ILE A 151 -6.54 -17.29 1.02
N LYS A 152 -6.97 -18.45 0.54
CA LYS A 152 -7.46 -19.53 1.38
C LYS A 152 -6.35 -20.01 2.33
N GLY A 153 -6.58 -19.84 3.62
CA GLY A 153 -5.61 -20.21 4.65
C GLY A 153 -5.96 -19.63 6.00
N ASP A 154 -5.01 -19.77 6.93
CA ASP A 154 -5.00 -19.18 8.26
C ASP A 154 -3.91 -18.08 8.31
N ILE A 155 -3.87 -17.30 9.39
CA ILE A 155 -2.94 -16.18 9.51
C ILE A 155 -1.48 -16.66 9.48
N GLU A 156 -1.20 -17.85 10.01
CA GLU A 156 0.12 -18.47 10.03
C GLU A 156 0.64 -18.77 8.63
N LYS A 157 -0.24 -19.12 7.68
CA LYS A 157 0.11 -19.26 6.26
C LYS A 157 0.21 -17.93 5.52
N LEU A 158 -0.54 -16.92 5.95
CA LEU A 158 -0.53 -15.59 5.32
C LEU A 158 0.71 -14.77 5.70
N ILE A 159 1.17 -14.84 6.95
CA ILE A 159 2.32 -14.06 7.44
C ILE A 159 3.54 -14.21 6.51
N PRO A 160 4.02 -15.43 6.18
CA PRO A 160 5.18 -15.58 5.29
C PRO A 160 4.97 -15.00 3.88
N ILE A 161 3.74 -14.98 3.38
CA ILE A 161 3.39 -14.38 2.08
C ILE A 161 3.51 -12.85 2.17
N ILE A 162 2.98 -12.24 3.22
CA ILE A 162 3.07 -10.79 3.40
C ILE A 162 4.51 -10.35 3.67
N GLU A 163 5.28 -11.10 4.47
CA GLU A 163 6.70 -10.82 4.67
C GLU A 163 7.48 -10.91 3.34
N GLY A 164 7.20 -11.94 2.53
CA GLY A 164 7.80 -12.11 1.21
C GLY A 164 7.45 -10.95 0.28
N TYR A 165 6.21 -10.47 0.32
CA TYR A 165 5.75 -9.31 -0.45
C TYR A 165 6.50 -8.03 -0.06
N ILE A 166 6.65 -7.75 1.23
CA ILE A 166 7.40 -6.58 1.68
C ILE A 166 8.87 -6.69 1.26
N LYS A 167 9.50 -7.86 1.43
CA LYS A 167 10.91 -8.07 1.06
C LYS A 167 11.15 -7.93 -0.44
N ILE A 168 10.25 -8.43 -1.30
CA ILE A 168 10.42 -8.29 -2.74
C ILE A 168 10.22 -6.85 -3.21
N LEU A 169 9.28 -6.10 -2.60
CA LEU A 169 9.11 -4.67 -2.85
C LEU A 169 10.38 -3.91 -2.44
N VAL A 170 10.85 -4.10 -1.21
CA VAL A 170 12.10 -3.48 -0.74
C VAL A 170 13.28 -3.87 -1.63
N GLY A 171 13.35 -5.13 -2.05
CA GLY A 171 14.37 -5.65 -2.95
C GLY A 171 14.36 -4.98 -4.32
N ALA A 172 13.21 -4.48 -4.79
CA ALA A 172 13.15 -3.66 -5.99
C ALA A 172 13.53 -2.20 -5.71
N LEU A 173 13.05 -1.65 -4.59
CA LEU A 173 13.27 -0.25 -4.21
C LEU A 173 14.73 0.08 -3.94
N VAL A 174 15.54 -0.86 -3.44
CA VAL A 174 16.99 -0.65 -3.25
C VAL A 174 17.75 -0.39 -4.55
N PHE A 175 17.17 -0.70 -5.71
CA PHE A 175 17.76 -0.38 -7.02
C PHE A 175 17.34 0.99 -7.55
N MET A 176 16.53 1.75 -6.81
CA MET A 176 16.02 3.07 -7.18
C MET A 176 16.71 4.19 -6.38
N THR A 177 18.02 4.09 -6.18
CA THR A 177 18.75 5.00 -5.29
C THR A 177 18.65 6.46 -5.74
N ASN A 178 18.74 6.72 -7.05
CA ASN A 178 18.65 8.09 -7.55
C ASN A 178 17.25 8.66 -7.32
N ILE A 179 16.20 7.88 -7.59
CA ILE A 179 14.81 8.29 -7.30
C ILE A 179 14.64 8.59 -5.81
N LEU A 180 15.06 7.67 -4.94
CA LEU A 180 14.90 7.80 -3.48
C LEU A 180 15.63 9.03 -2.92
N GLU A 181 16.83 9.33 -3.39
CA GLU A 181 17.56 10.55 -3.03
C GLU A 181 16.81 11.84 -3.40
N ARG A 182 15.95 11.81 -4.42
CA ARG A 182 15.23 13.00 -4.88
C ARG A 182 13.90 13.21 -4.17
N ILE A 183 13.20 12.14 -3.77
CA ILE A 183 11.83 12.24 -3.27
C ILE A 183 11.63 11.73 -1.83
N SER A 184 12.61 11.04 -1.25
CA SER A 184 12.55 10.68 0.16
C SER A 184 12.90 11.88 1.05
N LEU A 185 12.21 12.00 2.19
CA LEU A 185 12.56 12.99 3.22
C LEU A 185 13.94 12.72 3.83
N ASP A 186 14.34 11.45 3.92
CA ASP A 186 15.62 10.99 4.45
C ASP A 186 16.01 9.69 3.74
N SER A 187 16.73 9.83 2.62
CA SER A 187 17.11 8.70 1.76
C SER A 187 18.11 7.76 2.44
N GLU A 188 19.05 8.27 3.24
CA GLU A 188 20.03 7.48 3.97
C GLU A 188 19.35 6.57 5.00
N LYS A 189 18.43 7.12 5.79
CA LYS A 189 17.63 6.35 6.74
C LYS A 189 16.71 5.35 6.02
N THR A 190 16.12 5.76 4.90
CA THR A 190 15.30 4.87 4.07
C THR A 190 16.10 3.65 3.63
N MET A 191 17.28 3.85 3.04
CA MET A 191 18.17 2.77 2.60
C MET A 191 18.65 1.91 3.77
N THR A 192 18.94 2.51 4.91
CA THR A 192 19.31 1.78 6.14
C THR A 192 18.19 0.82 6.57
N ILE A 193 16.93 1.27 6.56
CA ILE A 193 15.78 0.44 6.90
C ILE A 193 15.54 -0.64 5.85
N PHE A 194 15.68 -0.32 4.56
CA PHE A 194 15.55 -1.30 3.49
C PHE A 194 16.56 -2.44 3.61
N ASN A 195 17.83 -2.12 3.84
CA ASN A 195 18.87 -3.15 4.05
C ASN A 195 18.55 -4.02 5.27
N LYS A 196 18.11 -3.41 6.38
CA LYS A 196 17.67 -4.17 7.56
C LYS A 196 16.53 -5.13 7.23
N ILE A 197 15.51 -4.68 6.49
CA ILE A 197 14.38 -5.54 6.08
C ILE A 197 14.84 -6.72 5.24
N LEU A 198 15.79 -6.52 4.33
CA LEU A 198 16.33 -7.58 3.46
C LEU A 198 17.18 -8.60 4.24
N GLU A 199 17.85 -8.16 5.30
CA GLU A 199 18.64 -9.03 6.19
C GLU A 199 17.78 -9.81 7.19
N LEU A 200 16.55 -9.36 7.48
CA LEU A 200 15.65 -10.07 8.37
C LEU A 200 15.30 -11.45 7.81
N LYS A 201 15.52 -12.49 8.61
CA LYS A 201 15.01 -13.83 8.31
C LYS A 201 13.48 -13.85 8.35
N LYS A 202 12.90 -13.23 9.38
CA LYS A 202 11.46 -13.01 9.56
C LYS A 202 11.23 -11.66 10.24
N PHE A 203 10.04 -11.09 10.10
CA PHE A 203 9.67 -9.89 10.83
C PHE A 203 9.44 -10.24 12.32
N PRO A 204 9.68 -9.28 13.25
CA PRO A 204 9.29 -9.45 14.63
C PRO A 204 7.77 -9.59 14.74
N GLU A 205 7.33 -10.58 15.50
CA GLU A 205 5.92 -10.87 15.75
C GLU A 205 5.66 -10.68 17.24
N ILE A 206 4.65 -9.88 17.56
CA ILE A 206 4.13 -9.71 18.91
C ILE A 206 2.61 -9.73 18.84
N THR A 207 1.98 -10.23 19.88
CA THR A 207 0.54 -10.09 20.07
C THR A 207 0.18 -8.63 20.37
N PHE A 208 -1.09 -8.30 20.16
CA PHE A 208 -1.58 -6.98 20.52
C PHE A 208 -1.44 -6.69 22.03
N ASP A 209 -1.59 -7.71 22.90
CA ASP A 209 -1.36 -7.57 24.34
C ASP A 209 0.09 -7.24 24.68
N GLU A 210 1.05 -7.92 24.05
CA GLU A 210 2.46 -7.61 24.22
C GLU A 210 2.81 -6.20 23.73
N ALA A 211 2.20 -5.75 22.63
CA ALA A 211 2.36 -4.39 22.14
C ALA A 211 1.84 -3.33 23.13
N VAL A 212 0.64 -3.55 23.67
CA VAL A 212 0.02 -2.69 24.70
C VAL A 212 0.90 -2.64 25.95
N ASN A 213 1.36 -3.79 26.43
CA ASN A 213 2.22 -3.88 27.62
C ASN A 213 3.54 -3.12 27.40
N ALA A 214 4.22 -3.34 26.27
CA ALA A 214 5.44 -2.62 25.93
C ALA A 214 5.22 -1.09 25.88
N LEU A 215 4.08 -0.64 25.34
CA LEU A 215 3.73 0.77 25.30
C LEU A 215 3.51 1.34 26.71
N VAL A 216 2.80 0.62 27.58
CA VAL A 216 2.60 1.00 28.98
C VAL A 216 3.91 1.06 29.75
N GLU A 217 4.75 0.03 29.63
CA GLU A 217 6.05 -0.07 30.31
C GLU A 217 7.02 1.02 29.87
N SER A 218 6.93 1.47 28.62
CA SER A 218 7.71 2.59 28.09
C SER A 218 7.24 3.98 28.59
N GLY A 219 6.25 4.04 29.47
CA GLY A 219 5.70 5.27 30.03
C GLY A 219 4.60 5.93 29.16
N ASN A 220 4.16 5.26 28.09
CA ASN A 220 3.18 5.79 27.14
C ASN A 220 1.75 5.26 27.40
N LYS A 221 1.42 4.92 28.65
CA LYS A 221 0.10 4.39 29.04
C LYS A 221 -1.08 5.25 28.58
N THR A 222 -0.89 6.57 28.50
CA THR A 222 -1.95 7.52 28.09
C THR A 222 -2.33 7.40 26.60
N LEU A 223 -1.55 6.65 25.81
CA LEU A 223 -1.85 6.34 24.41
C LEU A 223 -2.70 5.09 24.23
N VAL A 224 -3.05 4.40 25.33
CA VAL A 224 -3.91 3.21 25.31
C VAL A 224 -5.19 3.53 26.06
N ASN A 225 -6.33 3.28 25.42
CA ASN A 225 -7.63 3.40 26.03
C ASN A 225 -8.05 2.02 26.58
N PHE A 226 -8.10 1.91 27.91
CA PHE A 226 -8.54 0.70 28.60
C PHE A 226 -10.02 0.81 28.93
N THR A 227 -10.82 -0.14 28.44
CA THR A 227 -12.25 -0.27 28.72
C THR A 227 -12.53 -1.55 29.50
N GLU A 228 -13.77 -1.72 29.97
CA GLU A 228 -14.20 -2.98 30.60
C GLU A 228 -14.12 -4.17 29.62
N PHE A 229 -14.27 -3.91 28.32
CA PHE A 229 -14.35 -4.94 27.28
C PHE A 229 -13.02 -5.18 26.55
N GLY A 230 -11.97 -4.41 26.85
CA GLY A 230 -10.67 -4.56 26.21
C GLY A 230 -9.81 -3.31 26.24
N ARG A 231 -8.98 -3.19 25.20
CA ARG A 231 -8.01 -2.10 25.01
C ARG A 231 -7.94 -1.77 23.52
N ASP A 232 -7.87 -0.48 23.21
CA ASP A 232 -7.63 0.07 21.87
C ASP A 232 -6.63 1.23 21.91
#